data_AF-A0A3Q8WAY2-F1
#
_entry.id   AF-A0A3Q8WAY2-F1
#
_cell.length_a   1.000
_cell.length_b   1.000
_cell.length_c   1.000
_cell.angle_alpha   90.00
_cell.angle_beta   90.00
_cell.angle_gamma   90.00
#
_symmetry.space_group_name_H-M   'P 1'
#
loop_
_entity.id
_entity.type
_entity.pdbx_description
1 polymer ?
#
loop_
_entity_poly.entity_id
_entity_poly.type
_entity_poly.pdbx_seq_one_letter_code
_entity_poly.pdbx_strand_id
1 'polypeptide(L)'
;MERAAQEVPAAGGVAEAVTGEIRVLEDRCGTCVLNPARTAIRLPVGRRAEFISQTRAEQDGFVVCHRTFGEDVPPGTREAMCRGYVNAYGLPPAVREALDRGIGHLVEVPDPLAAGKDRPEEEQDRYRQWLATGEVECAACGTTVRCANLESLPDHRCTERQRARRSPLPGN
;
A
#
# COMPACT_ATOMS: atom_id res chain seq x y z
N MET A 1 -26.22 -18.58 32.05
CA MET A 1 -25.23 -17.51 32.28
C MET A 1 -24.62 -17.16 30.92
N GLU A 2 -25.35 -16.38 30.14
CA GLU A 2 -24.89 -15.83 28.86
C GLU A 2 -23.79 -14.79 29.11
N ARG A 3 -22.61 -15.01 28.52
CA ARG A 3 -21.56 -13.97 28.46
C ARG A 3 -22.02 -12.93 27.45
N ALA A 4 -22.38 -11.76 27.94
CA ALA A 4 -22.60 -10.58 27.10
C ALA A 4 -21.32 -10.33 26.28
N ALA A 5 -21.45 -10.35 24.96
CA ALA A 5 -20.42 -9.88 24.05
C ALA A 5 -20.20 -8.39 24.34
N GLN A 6 -19.17 -8.07 25.13
CA GLN A 6 -18.73 -6.69 25.29
C GLN A 6 -18.20 -6.24 23.92
N GLU A 7 -18.94 -5.35 23.27
CA GLU A 7 -18.52 -4.72 22.03
C GLU A 7 -17.20 -3.98 22.25
N VAL A 8 -16.15 -4.45 21.58
CA VAL A 8 -14.94 -3.67 21.40
C VAL A 8 -15.36 -2.41 20.65
N PRO A 9 -15.16 -1.19 21.19
CA PRO A 9 -15.50 0.02 20.47
C PRO A 9 -14.75 -0.02 19.14
N ALA A 10 -15.49 0.05 18.03
CA ALA A 10 -14.99 -0.13 16.70
C ALA A 10 -13.95 0.95 16.38
N ALA A 11 -12.67 0.65 16.66
CA ALA A 11 -11.57 1.34 16.03
C ALA A 11 -11.74 1.09 14.53
N GLY A 12 -12.24 2.11 13.82
CA GLY A 12 -12.70 2.04 12.42
C GLY A 12 -11.82 1.10 11.59
N GLY A 13 -12.43 0.05 11.04
CA GLY A 13 -11.82 -0.94 10.15
C GLY A 13 -10.60 -1.72 10.67
N VAL A 14 -9.88 -1.28 11.72
CA VAL A 14 -8.58 -1.81 12.19
C VAL A 14 -8.70 -2.82 13.32
N ALA A 15 -9.78 -2.78 14.10
CA ALA A 15 -10.06 -3.76 15.14
C ALA A 15 -11.15 -4.75 14.71
N GLU A 16 -11.05 -5.98 15.17
CA GLU A 16 -12.04 -7.05 14.95
C GLU A 16 -12.64 -7.47 16.29
N ALA A 17 -13.92 -7.14 16.51
CA ALA A 17 -14.56 -7.30 17.82
C ALA A 17 -14.71 -8.76 18.27
N VAL A 18 -14.83 -9.71 17.33
CA VAL A 18 -15.03 -11.14 17.64
C VAL A 18 -13.76 -11.78 18.18
N THR A 19 -12.63 -11.50 17.55
CA THR A 19 -11.33 -12.10 17.89
C THR A 19 -10.54 -11.24 18.89
N GLY A 20 -10.88 -9.96 19.02
CA GLY A 20 -10.08 -8.98 19.74
C GLY A 20 -8.81 -8.58 18.99
N GLU A 21 -8.68 -8.94 17.71
CA GLU A 21 -7.53 -8.55 16.89
C GLU A 21 -7.51 -7.03 16.67
N ILE A 22 -6.37 -6.40 16.93
CA ILE A 22 -6.12 -4.99 16.66
C ILE A 22 -4.91 -4.90 15.74
N ARG A 23 -5.14 -4.49 14.49
CA ARG A 23 -4.12 -4.56 13.44
C ARG A 23 -3.22 -3.34 13.41
N VAL A 24 -1.93 -3.57 13.29
CA VAL A 24 -0.89 -2.56 13.03
C VAL A 24 0.00 -3.04 11.89
N LEU A 25 0.37 -2.16 10.96
CA LEU A 25 1.28 -2.53 9.87
C LEU A 25 2.62 -3.01 10.46
N GLU A 26 3.21 -4.10 9.97
CA GLU A 26 4.47 -4.65 10.48
C GLU A 26 5.58 -3.57 10.49
N ASP A 27 5.69 -2.84 9.38
CA ASP A 27 6.76 -1.87 9.15
C ASP A 27 6.25 -0.48 8.79
N ARG A 28 7.10 0.52 9.03
CA ARG A 28 6.84 1.88 8.53
C ARG A 28 6.95 1.88 7.00
N CYS A 29 5.86 2.21 6.30
CA CYS A 29 5.88 2.31 4.84
C CYS A 29 6.84 3.41 4.33
N GLY A 30 7.39 3.22 3.13
CA GLY A 30 8.35 4.15 2.53
C GLY A 30 7.77 5.54 2.20
N THR A 31 6.46 5.60 2.01
CA THR A 31 5.67 6.82 1.74
C THR A 31 4.97 7.38 2.98
N CYS A 32 5.36 6.94 4.18
CA CYS A 32 4.72 7.35 5.43
C CYS A 32 4.63 8.88 5.55
N VAL A 33 3.50 9.38 6.04
CA VAL A 33 3.26 10.83 6.28
C VAL A 33 4.26 11.43 7.28
N LEU A 34 4.80 10.62 8.18
CA LEU A 34 5.84 11.01 9.13
C LEU A 34 7.26 10.66 8.67
N ASN A 35 7.44 10.17 7.43
CA ASN A 35 8.77 9.89 6.92
C ASN A 35 9.53 11.23 6.73
N PRO A 36 10.74 11.40 7.30
CA PRO A 36 11.56 12.57 7.05
C PRO A 36 12.27 12.53 5.68
N ALA A 37 12.31 11.38 5.02
CA ALA A 37 12.95 11.21 3.71
C ALA A 37 12.14 11.84 2.56
N ARG A 38 12.80 12.08 1.42
CA ARG A 38 12.15 12.61 0.19
C ARG A 38 11.07 11.70 -0.39
N THR A 39 11.01 10.44 0.04
CA THR A 39 10.02 9.44 -0.37
C THR A 39 8.70 9.57 0.38
N ALA A 40 8.59 10.45 1.39
CA ALA A 40 7.34 10.70 2.09
C ALA A 40 6.21 11.10 1.12
N ILE A 41 4.97 10.75 1.46
CA ILE A 41 3.80 11.22 0.73
C ILE A 41 3.83 12.75 0.63
N ARG A 42 3.63 13.27 -0.59
CA ARG A 42 3.62 14.72 -0.83
C ARG A 42 2.30 15.27 -0.34
N LEU A 43 2.39 16.22 0.59
CA LEU A 43 1.24 16.95 1.11
C LEU A 43 1.45 18.45 0.87
N PRO A 44 0.36 19.24 0.73
CA PRO A 44 0.45 20.68 0.75
C PRO A 44 1.19 21.20 1.99
N VAL A 45 1.83 22.35 1.87
CA VAL A 45 2.53 23.00 3.00
C VAL A 45 1.56 23.18 4.17
N GLY A 46 2.00 22.83 5.38
CA GLY A 46 1.18 22.90 6.60
C GLY A 46 0.21 21.72 6.80
N ARG A 47 -0.22 21.04 5.72
CA ARG A 47 -1.25 19.99 5.81
C ARG A 47 -0.86 18.84 6.72
N ARG A 48 0.42 18.44 6.72
CA ARG A 48 0.92 17.41 7.64
C ARG A 48 0.78 17.81 9.10
N ALA A 49 1.17 19.03 9.46
CA ALA A 49 1.12 19.50 10.83
C ALA A 49 -0.33 19.63 11.31
N GLU A 50 -1.21 20.13 10.45
CA GLU A 50 -2.65 20.22 10.69
C GLU A 50 -3.27 18.82 10.91
N PHE A 51 -3.03 17.89 9.99
CA PHE A 51 -3.51 16.50 10.08
C PHE A 51 -3.09 15.85 11.41
N ILE A 52 -1.81 15.92 11.76
CA ILE A 52 -1.32 15.34 13.01
C ILE A 52 -1.93 16.01 14.24
N SER A 53 -2.10 17.34 14.20
CA SER A 53 -2.72 18.07 15.31
C SER A 53 -4.18 17.69 15.49
N GLN A 54 -4.93 17.54 14.40
CA GLN A 54 -6.33 17.09 14.40
C GLN A 54 -6.45 15.67 14.96
N THR A 55 -5.67 14.71 14.44
CA THR A 55 -5.71 13.32 14.93
C THR A 55 -5.36 13.24 16.42
N ARG A 56 -4.40 14.05 16.89
CA ARG A 56 -4.01 14.05 18.32
C ARG A 56 -5.01 14.75 19.24
N ALA A 57 -5.86 15.62 18.70
CA ALA A 57 -6.92 16.26 19.47
C ALA A 57 -8.09 15.31 19.73
N GLU A 58 -8.25 14.26 18.92
CA GLU A 58 -9.22 13.20 19.14
C GLU A 58 -8.75 12.25 20.26
N GLN A 59 -9.65 11.95 21.20
CA GLN A 59 -9.34 11.14 22.40
C GLN A 59 -8.76 9.77 22.04
N ASP A 60 -9.31 9.11 21.03
CA ASP A 60 -8.86 7.82 20.52
C ASP A 60 -8.38 7.90 19.08
N GLY A 61 -7.84 9.06 18.69
CA GLY A 61 -7.34 9.30 17.35
C GLY A 61 -6.19 8.38 16.96
N PHE A 62 -6.30 7.79 15.79
CA PHE A 62 -5.23 7.04 15.15
C PHE A 62 -5.20 7.32 13.64
N VAL A 63 -4.16 6.82 12.99
CA VAL A 63 -4.00 6.93 11.54
C VAL A 63 -4.06 5.53 10.95
N VAL A 64 -4.99 5.27 10.04
CA VAL A 64 -4.97 4.06 9.20
C VAL A 64 -3.83 4.18 8.19
N CYS A 65 -3.11 3.10 7.93
CA CYS A 65 -2.06 3.12 6.93
C CYS A 65 -2.66 3.09 5.52
N HIS A 66 -2.31 4.06 4.68
CA HIS A 66 -2.72 4.13 3.27
C HIS A 66 -2.25 2.94 2.40
N ARG A 67 -1.42 2.05 2.95
CA ARG A 67 -1.05 0.78 2.32
C ARG A 67 -2.09 -0.31 2.54
N THR A 68 -3.06 -0.08 3.43
CA THR A 68 -4.10 -1.04 3.86
C THR A 68 -5.53 -0.51 3.68
N PHE A 69 -5.68 0.72 3.16
CA PHE A 69 -6.98 1.31 2.82
C PHE A 69 -6.86 2.10 1.51
N GLY A 70 -7.95 2.18 0.74
CA GLY A 70 -8.03 2.90 -0.53
C GLY A 70 -8.17 1.98 -1.74
N GLU A 71 -8.35 2.58 -2.92
CA GLU A 71 -8.64 1.87 -4.18
C GLU A 71 -7.45 1.06 -4.70
N ASP A 72 -6.22 1.49 -4.39
CA ASP A 72 -4.98 0.84 -4.84
C ASP A 72 -4.61 -0.41 -4.01
N VAL A 73 -5.40 -0.74 -2.98
CA VAL A 73 -5.12 -1.85 -2.07
C VAL A 73 -5.90 -3.11 -2.52
N PRO A 74 -5.29 -4.31 -2.50
CA PRO A 74 -5.97 -5.54 -2.94
C PRO A 74 -7.32 -5.74 -2.25
N PRO A 75 -8.37 -6.16 -2.98
CA PRO A 75 -9.68 -6.45 -2.39
C PRO A 75 -9.60 -7.43 -1.22
N GLY A 76 -10.35 -7.16 -0.16
CA GLY A 76 -10.33 -7.98 1.06
C GLY A 76 -9.16 -7.69 2.01
N THR A 77 -8.27 -6.75 1.69
CA THR A 77 -7.29 -6.26 2.65
C THR A 77 -7.99 -5.60 3.82
N ARG A 78 -7.64 -6.02 5.03
CA ARG A 78 -8.16 -5.40 6.25
C ARG A 78 -7.24 -4.25 6.67
N GLU A 79 -7.84 -3.14 7.06
CA GLU A 79 -7.13 -1.91 7.46
C GLU A 79 -6.16 -2.13 8.63
N ALA A 80 -5.08 -1.35 8.72
CA ALA A 80 -4.19 -1.43 9.87
C ALA A 80 -3.73 -0.05 10.33
N MET A 81 -3.45 0.07 11.63
CA MET A 81 -2.84 1.28 12.16
C MET A 81 -1.48 1.53 11.50
N CYS A 82 -1.21 2.80 11.21
CA CYS A 82 0.05 3.26 10.66
C CYS A 82 1.18 3.06 11.67
N ARG A 83 2.11 2.13 11.38
CA ARG A 83 3.30 1.88 12.19
C ARG A 83 4.09 3.15 12.51
N GLY A 84 4.27 4.03 11.52
CA GLY A 84 4.98 5.28 11.70
C GLY A 84 4.32 6.21 12.73
N TYR A 85 2.99 6.26 12.74
CA TYR A 85 2.23 7.06 13.70
C TYR A 85 2.29 6.43 15.10
N VAL A 86 2.05 5.12 15.19
CA VAL A 86 2.14 4.37 16.45
C VAL A 86 3.53 4.50 17.08
N ASN A 87 4.60 4.42 16.29
CA ASN A 87 5.97 4.58 16.80
C ASN A 87 6.24 6.01 17.32
N ALA A 88 5.61 7.03 16.73
CA ALA A 88 5.83 8.43 17.10
C ALA A 88 4.97 8.88 18.29
N TYR A 89 3.74 8.39 18.39
CA TYR A 89 2.73 8.90 19.33
C TYR A 89 2.11 7.83 20.25
N GLY A 90 2.47 6.57 20.06
CA GLY A 90 1.91 5.43 20.79
C GLY A 90 0.57 4.95 20.24
N LEU A 91 0.01 3.94 20.92
CA LEU A 91 -1.33 3.41 20.65
C LEU A 91 -2.41 4.34 21.21
N PRO A 92 -3.63 4.35 20.65
CA PRO A 92 -4.77 5.05 21.25
C PRO A 92 -5.07 4.58 22.69
N PRO A 93 -5.62 5.44 23.57
CA PRO A 93 -6.04 5.06 24.91
C PRO A 93 -6.97 3.84 24.94
N ALA A 94 -8.01 3.78 24.10
CA ALA A 94 -8.93 2.65 24.03
C ALA A 94 -8.22 1.34 23.64
N VAL A 95 -7.22 1.39 22.75
CA VAL A 95 -6.42 0.22 22.39
C VAL A 95 -5.59 -0.24 23.58
N ARG A 96 -4.93 0.68 24.30
CA ARG A 96 -4.16 0.32 25.52
C ARG A 96 -5.06 -0.30 26.58
N GLU A 97 -6.23 0.27 26.82
CA GLU A 97 -7.21 -0.27 27.78
C GLU A 97 -7.67 -1.68 27.39
N ALA A 98 -7.92 -1.94 26.10
CA ALA A 98 -8.28 -3.26 25.60
C ALA A 98 -7.15 -4.29 25.82
N LEU A 99 -5.90 -3.89 25.60
CA LEU A 99 -4.72 -4.73 25.86
C LEU A 99 -4.55 -5.00 27.37
N ASP A 100 -4.66 -3.97 28.20
CA ASP A 100 -4.53 -4.08 29.66
C ASP A 100 -5.60 -5.00 30.29
N ARG A 101 -6.81 -5.00 29.71
CA ARG A 101 -7.91 -5.88 30.12
C ARG A 101 -7.85 -7.28 29.53
N GLY A 102 -6.91 -7.56 28.62
CA GLY A 102 -6.82 -8.83 27.90
C GLY A 102 -8.02 -9.11 26.98
N ILE A 103 -8.73 -8.06 26.56
CA ILE A 103 -9.89 -8.15 25.65
C ILE A 103 -9.44 -8.02 24.20
N GLY A 104 -8.27 -7.43 23.95
CA GLY A 104 -7.65 -7.33 22.64
C GLY A 104 -6.21 -7.80 22.62
N HIS A 105 -5.68 -7.99 21.41
CA HIS A 105 -4.28 -8.27 21.17
C HIS A 105 -3.82 -7.62 19.86
N LEU A 106 -2.57 -7.18 19.83
CA LEU A 106 -1.99 -6.60 18.61
C LEU A 106 -1.60 -7.69 17.64
N VAL A 107 -1.95 -7.48 16.37
CA VAL A 107 -1.49 -8.29 15.25
C VAL A 107 -0.73 -7.40 14.29
N GLU A 108 0.53 -7.75 14.04
CA GLU A 108 1.32 -7.14 12.99
C GLU A 108 0.89 -7.72 11.64
N VAL A 109 0.50 -6.86 10.70
CA VAL A 109 0.07 -7.28 9.37
C VAL A 109 1.11 -6.90 8.32
N PRO A 110 1.38 -7.79 7.35
CA PRO A 110 2.33 -7.50 6.30
C PRO A 110 1.87 -6.36 5.40
N ASP A 111 2.81 -5.64 4.80
CA ASP A 111 2.49 -4.62 3.80
C ASP A 111 1.95 -5.30 2.52
N PRO A 112 0.65 -5.18 2.20
CA PRO A 112 0.04 -5.92 1.10
C PRO A 112 0.53 -5.43 -0.27
N LEU A 113 1.19 -4.27 -0.29
CA LEU A 113 1.78 -3.68 -1.47
C LEU A 113 3.32 -3.82 -1.48
N ALA A 114 3.91 -4.59 -0.55
CA ALA A 114 5.35 -4.85 -0.51
C ALA A 114 5.84 -5.58 -1.77
N ALA A 115 5.01 -6.44 -2.36
CA ALA A 115 5.32 -7.07 -3.65
C ALA A 115 5.54 -6.05 -4.79
N GLY A 116 5.01 -4.83 -4.67
CA GLY A 116 5.31 -3.72 -5.58
C GLY A 116 6.60 -2.94 -5.27
N LYS A 117 7.21 -3.16 -4.09
CA LYS A 117 8.52 -2.61 -3.71
C LYS A 117 9.67 -3.45 -4.26
N ASP A 118 9.47 -4.76 -4.41
CA ASP A 118 10.45 -5.70 -4.98
C ASP A 118 10.27 -5.91 -6.47
N ARG A 119 9.81 -4.88 -7.18
CA ARG A 119 9.93 -4.89 -8.63
C ARG A 119 11.43 -4.95 -8.95
N PRO A 120 11.91 -5.91 -9.78
CA PRO A 120 13.32 -6.01 -10.11
C PRO A 120 13.85 -4.63 -10.49
N GLU A 121 15.08 -4.30 -10.08
CA GLU A 121 15.68 -2.98 -10.32
C GLU A 121 15.58 -2.58 -11.81
N GLU A 122 15.73 -3.55 -12.70
CA GLU A 122 15.50 -3.43 -14.14
C GLU A 122 14.11 -2.92 -14.52
N GLU A 123 13.05 -3.38 -13.84
CA GLU A 123 11.68 -2.93 -14.08
C GLU A 123 11.46 -1.51 -13.51
N GLN A 124 12.11 -1.17 -12.40
CA GLN A 124 12.07 0.19 -11.84
C GLN A 124 12.80 1.20 -12.75
N ASP A 125 13.95 0.81 -13.28
CA ASP A 125 14.73 1.60 -14.24
C ASP A 125 13.96 1.81 -15.54
N ARG A 126 13.28 0.77 -16.04
CA ARG A 126 12.42 0.88 -17.21
C ARG A 126 11.29 1.90 -17.02
N TYR A 127 10.71 1.96 -15.82
CA TYR A 127 9.69 2.96 -15.48
C TYR A 127 10.26 4.38 -15.34
N ARG A 128 11.43 4.53 -14.71
CA ARG A 128 12.12 5.83 -14.62
C ARG A 128 12.51 6.36 -15.99
N GLN A 129 13.01 5.50 -16.87
CA GLN A 129 13.35 5.85 -18.25
C GLN A 129 12.11 6.28 -19.03
N TRP A 130 11.00 5.53 -18.94
CA TRP A 130 9.75 5.93 -19.59
C TRP A 130 9.20 7.26 -19.07
N LEU A 131 9.24 7.52 -17.76
CA LEU A 131 8.83 8.83 -17.23
C LEU A 131 9.65 9.99 -17.81
N ALA A 132 10.92 9.73 -18.13
CA ALA A 132 11.82 10.74 -18.68
C ALA A 132 11.63 10.97 -20.19
N THR A 133 11.32 9.92 -20.96
CA THR A 133 11.36 9.97 -22.44
C THR A 133 10.02 9.68 -23.12
N GLY A 134 9.06 9.08 -22.40
CA GLY A 134 7.85 8.50 -22.96
C GLY A 134 8.11 7.23 -23.79
N GLU A 135 9.31 6.64 -23.68
CA GLU A 135 9.78 5.53 -24.51
C GLU A 135 9.97 4.25 -23.69
N VAL A 136 9.73 3.11 -24.32
CA VAL A 136 9.91 1.78 -23.74
C VAL A 136 10.50 0.84 -24.78
N GLU A 137 11.39 -0.05 -24.35
CA GLU A 137 11.95 -1.09 -25.22
C GLU A 137 10.97 -2.25 -25.38
N CYS A 138 10.75 -2.70 -26.61
CA CYS A 138 9.98 -3.91 -26.84
C CYS A 138 10.78 -5.15 -26.42
N ALA A 139 10.34 -5.83 -25.36
CA ALA A 139 10.97 -7.06 -24.87
C ALA A 139 11.07 -8.21 -25.91
N ALA A 140 10.33 -8.13 -27.03
CA ALA A 140 10.36 -9.14 -28.08
C ALA A 140 11.39 -8.85 -29.20
N CYS A 141 11.77 -7.59 -29.44
CA CYS A 141 12.71 -7.26 -30.53
C CYS A 141 13.72 -6.16 -30.23
N GLY A 142 13.75 -5.59 -29.03
CA GLY A 142 14.68 -4.55 -28.63
C GLY A 142 14.39 -3.17 -29.23
N THR A 143 13.33 -3.02 -30.04
CA THR A 143 12.97 -1.73 -30.63
C THR A 143 12.38 -0.80 -29.56
N THR A 144 12.95 0.39 -29.41
CA THR A 144 12.39 1.46 -28.58
C THR A 144 11.17 2.08 -29.26
N VAL A 145 10.05 2.14 -28.54
CA VAL A 145 8.80 2.74 -29.00
C VAL A 145 8.27 3.75 -28.00
N ARG A 146 7.61 4.81 -28.49
CA ARG A 146 6.86 5.73 -27.63
C ARG A 146 5.51 5.12 -27.26
N CYS A 147 5.15 5.17 -25.99
CA CYS A 147 3.89 4.64 -25.50
C CYS A 147 3.23 5.55 -24.46
N ALA A 148 1.90 5.55 -24.46
CA ALA A 148 1.11 6.32 -23.50
C ALA A 148 1.07 5.67 -22.10
N ASN A 149 1.30 4.36 -22.00
CA ASN A 149 1.41 3.62 -20.74
C ASN A 149 2.40 2.44 -20.88
N LEU A 150 2.84 1.91 -19.74
CA LEU A 150 3.79 0.78 -19.67
C LEU A 150 3.13 -0.60 -19.72
N GLU A 151 1.81 -0.66 -19.56
CA GLU A 151 1.03 -1.91 -19.48
C GLU A 151 0.73 -2.49 -20.86
N SER A 152 0.75 -1.65 -21.90
CA SER A 152 0.52 -2.05 -23.29
C SER A 152 1.51 -1.38 -24.23
N LEU A 153 2.36 -2.19 -24.87
CA LEU A 153 3.13 -1.71 -26.01
C LEU A 153 2.13 -1.38 -27.14
N PRO A 154 2.21 -0.19 -27.76
CA PRO A 154 1.42 0.10 -28.94
C PRO A 154 1.74 -0.92 -30.04
N ASP A 155 0.75 -1.15 -30.91
CA ASP A 155 0.96 -1.92 -32.13
C ASP A 155 2.08 -1.24 -32.94
N HIS A 156 3.26 -1.84 -32.90
CA HIS A 156 4.42 -1.41 -33.66
C HIS A 156 4.87 -2.57 -34.55
N ARG A 157 5.51 -2.22 -35.67
CA ARG A 157 5.94 -3.17 -36.70
C ARG A 157 7.21 -3.94 -36.26
N CYS A 158 7.14 -4.64 -35.15
CA CYS A 158 8.20 -5.52 -34.66
C CYS A 158 8.34 -6.72 -35.62
N THR A 159 9.50 -6.85 -36.26
CA THR A 159 9.77 -7.90 -37.25
C THR A 159 9.61 -9.31 -36.67
N GLU A 160 9.96 -9.51 -35.40
CA GLU A 160 9.78 -10.77 -34.64
C GLU A 160 8.29 -11.13 -34.46
N ARG A 161 7.44 -10.19 -34.00
CA ARG A 161 5.97 -10.41 -33.92
C ARG A 161 5.35 -10.66 -35.30
N GLN A 162 5.83 -9.97 -36.33
CA GLN A 162 5.36 -10.19 -37.71
C GLN A 162 5.76 -11.58 -38.22
N ARG A 163 6.96 -12.08 -37.86
CA ARG A 163 7.39 -13.46 -38.15
C ARG A 163 6.56 -14.47 -37.38
N ALA A 164 6.35 -14.28 -36.08
CA ALA A 164 5.52 -15.17 -35.24
C ALA A 164 4.06 -15.27 -35.72
N ARG A 165 3.46 -14.16 -36.19
CA ARG A 165 2.12 -14.18 -36.81
C ARG A 165 2.08 -14.87 -38.19
N ARG A 166 3.22 -14.92 -38.88
CA ARG A 166 3.35 -15.56 -40.21
C ARG A 166 3.79 -17.03 -40.12
N SER A 167 4.31 -17.47 -38.97
CA SER A 167 4.54 -18.88 -38.71
C SER A 167 3.19 -19.59 -38.63
N PRO A 168 2.94 -20.63 -39.45
CA PRO A 168 1.74 -21.43 -39.28
C PRO A 168 1.75 -22.06 -37.88
N LEU A 169 0.60 -22.04 -37.21
CA LEU A 169 0.43 -22.80 -35.97
C LEU A 169 0.83 -24.26 -36.24
N PRO A 170 1.61 -24.91 -35.33
CA PRO A 170 1.87 -26.33 -35.47
C PRO A 170 0.52 -27.05 -35.53
N GLY A 171 0.37 -27.88 -36.57
CA GLY A 171 -0.91 -28.38 -37.08
C GLY A 171 -1.81 -29.00 -36.02
N ASN A 172 -3.10 -28.70 -36.19
CA ASN A 172 -4.23 -29.45 -35.61
C ASN A 172 -4.66 -30.52 -36.62
#